data_AF-A0A6B2TJC3-F1
#
_entry.id   AF-A0A6B2TJC3-F1
#
_cell.length_a   1.000
_cell.length_b   1.000
_cell.length_c   1.000
_cell.angle_alpha   90.00
_cell.angle_beta   90.00
_cell.angle_gamma   90.00
#
_symmetry.space_group_name_H-M   'P 1'
#
loop_
_entity.id
_entity.type
_entity.pdbx_description
1 polymer ?
#
loop_
_entity_poly.entity_id
_entity_poly.type
_entity_poly.pdbx_seq_one_letter_code
_entity_poly.pdbx_strand_id
1 'polypeptide(L)'
;RATLVDLLVSALPEKSLRTGARARLTDPGTADRPAVVTTDDGDIEADLVVGADGIDSAVRAALFPAHPGPVYAGFTAWRFVIPAPDRPFAPHETWGRGGVWGTHPLKDGRVYAYATARLPEGGRAPDSEKAELRRRFADWHDPIPDLIDAVRTEDVLRNDVRHLTTPLPAYHRGRVALIGDAAHAMAPSLGQGGNQAIEDAVVLAHHVPRGADLGAGLAAYSAARVPRTTEIVRRAARAARLTHLTSGPLIGVRDALVSTVTRLGPDFVMRSFSSIADWRPPQPPYAAGTTTGATERHQAGDSRR
;
A
#
# COMPACT_ATOMS: atom_id res chain seq x y z
N ARG A 1 10.64 -4.72 0.57
CA ARG A 1 10.37 -3.33 0.10
C ARG A 1 11.45 -2.84 -0.85
N ALA A 2 12.71 -2.70 -0.41
CA ALA A 2 13.81 -2.18 -1.25
C ALA A 2 13.90 -2.90 -2.61
N THR A 3 14.00 -4.23 -2.62
CA THR A 3 14.05 -5.03 -3.86
C THR A 3 12.87 -4.77 -4.81
N LEU A 4 11.65 -4.58 -4.30
CA LEU A 4 10.49 -4.27 -5.16
C LEU A 4 10.62 -2.87 -5.77
N VAL A 5 11.10 -1.90 -5.00
CA VAL A 5 11.36 -0.55 -5.51
C VAL A 5 12.43 -0.59 -6.59
N ASP A 6 13.53 -1.32 -6.36
CA ASP A 6 14.62 -1.46 -7.33
C ASP A 6 14.13 -2.09 -8.64
N LEU A 7 13.29 -3.13 -8.55
CA LEU A 7 12.67 -3.76 -9.72
C LEU A 7 11.78 -2.78 -10.50
N LEU A 8 10.94 -2.00 -9.81
CA LEU A 8 10.09 -1.01 -10.45
C LEU A 8 10.89 0.13 -11.08
N VAL A 9 11.93 0.62 -10.40
CA VAL A 9 12.82 1.66 -10.93
C VAL A 9 13.61 1.15 -12.13
N SER A 10 14.08 -0.11 -12.10
CA SER A 10 14.82 -0.73 -13.22
C SER A 10 14.00 -0.84 -14.50
N ALA A 11 12.67 -0.79 -14.41
CA ALA A 11 11.77 -0.80 -15.55
C ALA A 11 11.51 0.60 -16.14
N LEU A 12 11.99 1.66 -15.48
CA LEU A 12 11.83 3.05 -15.95
C LEU A 12 12.97 3.43 -16.89
N PRO A 13 12.71 4.27 -17.91
CA PRO A 13 13.77 4.91 -18.67
C PRO A 13 14.66 5.76 -17.73
N GLU A 14 15.98 5.75 -17.97
CA GLU A 14 16.96 6.42 -17.11
C GLU A 14 16.65 7.90 -16.84
N LYS A 15 16.12 8.60 -17.85
CA LYS A 15 15.78 10.04 -17.76
C LYS A 15 14.46 10.34 -17.04
N SER A 16 13.69 9.32 -16.66
CA SER A 16 12.36 9.48 -16.07
C SER A 16 12.37 9.67 -14.55
N LEU A 17 13.50 9.46 -13.87
CA LEU A 17 13.62 9.62 -12.43
C LEU A 17 14.61 10.74 -12.08
N ARG A 18 14.14 11.72 -11.31
CA ARG A 18 14.96 12.79 -10.72
C ARG A 18 14.87 12.71 -9.21
N THR A 19 15.95 12.27 -8.54
CA THR A 19 16.03 12.23 -7.08
C THR A 19 16.52 13.55 -6.51
N GLY A 20 16.18 13.86 -5.26
CA GLY A 20 16.57 15.14 -4.63
C GLY A 20 15.81 16.35 -5.18
N ALA A 21 14.87 16.14 -6.12
CA ALA A 21 14.02 17.17 -6.68
C ALA A 21 12.73 17.31 -5.87
N ARG A 22 12.68 18.27 -4.95
CA ARG A 22 11.43 18.58 -4.24
C ARG A 22 10.48 19.29 -5.22
N ALA A 23 9.24 18.80 -5.26
CA ALA A 23 8.20 19.32 -6.14
C ALA A 23 7.00 19.78 -5.31
N ARG A 24 6.39 20.90 -5.69
CA ARG A 24 5.15 21.42 -5.11
C ARG A 24 4.14 21.69 -6.21
N LEU A 25 2.95 21.12 -6.09
CA LEU A 25 1.83 21.52 -6.93
C LEU A 25 1.42 22.96 -6.58
N THR A 26 1.51 23.86 -7.56
CA THR A 26 1.14 25.28 -7.40
C THR A 26 -0.17 25.61 -8.11
N ASP A 27 -0.47 24.93 -9.23
CA ASP A 27 -1.76 25.03 -9.89
C ASP A 27 -2.25 23.64 -10.34
N PRO A 28 -3.45 23.19 -9.94
CA PRO A 28 -4.00 21.91 -10.39
C PRO A 28 -4.41 21.90 -11.87
N GLY A 29 -4.39 23.03 -12.57
CA GLY A 29 -4.82 23.15 -13.96
C GLY A 29 -6.34 23.05 -14.14
N THR A 30 -6.79 23.25 -15.38
CA THR A 30 -8.19 23.13 -15.80
C THR A 30 -8.28 22.38 -17.13
N ALA A 31 -9.48 22.23 -17.72
CA ALA A 31 -9.63 21.60 -19.03
C ALA A 31 -8.77 22.28 -20.12
N ASP A 32 -8.58 23.60 -20.06
CA ASP A 32 -7.87 24.37 -21.10
C ASP A 32 -6.46 24.84 -20.68
N ARG A 33 -6.04 24.54 -19.44
CA ARG A 33 -4.80 25.06 -18.86
C ARG A 33 -4.01 23.94 -18.17
N PRO A 34 -2.69 23.82 -18.42
CA PRO A 34 -1.87 22.78 -17.80
C PRO A 34 -1.84 22.92 -16.28
N ALA A 35 -1.55 21.83 -15.59
CA ALA A 35 -1.15 21.89 -14.19
C ALA A 35 0.28 22.41 -14.09
N VAL A 36 0.61 23.05 -12.96
CA VAL A 36 1.93 23.62 -12.72
C VAL A 36 2.52 23.02 -11.46
N VAL A 37 3.75 22.52 -11.58
CA VAL A 37 4.56 22.00 -10.48
C VAL A 37 5.83 22.84 -10.38
N THR A 38 6.03 23.49 -9.25
CA THR A 38 7.26 24.23 -8.97
C THR A 38 8.30 23.30 -8.36
N THR A 39 9.51 23.36 -8.90
CA THR A 39 10.71 22.69 -8.41
C THR A 39 11.82 23.70 -8.13
N ASP A 40 12.92 23.26 -7.54
CA ASP A 40 14.09 24.13 -7.32
C ASP A 40 14.72 24.62 -8.65
N ASP A 41 14.49 23.89 -9.74
CA ASP A 41 14.96 24.24 -11.09
C ASP A 41 13.95 25.12 -11.87
N GLY A 42 12.82 25.47 -11.25
CA GLY A 42 11.74 26.27 -11.83
C GLY A 42 10.42 25.52 -12.01
N ASP A 43 9.50 26.16 -12.73
CA ASP A 43 8.15 25.66 -12.97
C ASP A 43 8.11 24.66 -14.12
N ILE A 44 7.32 23.60 -13.92
CA ILE A 44 7.05 22.56 -14.90
C ILE A 44 5.55 22.59 -15.19
N GLU A 45 5.19 22.93 -16.41
CA GLU A 45 3.84 22.75 -16.94
C GLU A 45 3.64 21.27 -17.33
N ALA A 46 2.53 20.69 -16.90
CA ALA A 46 2.21 19.29 -17.13
C ALA A 46 0.76 19.10 -17.58
N ASP A 47 0.56 18.25 -18.58
CA ASP A 47 -0.77 17.83 -19.02
C ASP A 47 -1.52 17.06 -17.93
N LEU A 48 -0.78 16.31 -17.10
CA LEU A 48 -1.25 15.53 -15.97
C LEU A 48 -0.19 15.51 -14.87
N VAL A 49 -0.62 15.75 -13.63
CA VAL A 49 0.20 15.54 -12.42
C VAL A 49 -0.36 14.36 -11.63
N VAL A 50 0.49 13.44 -11.21
CA VAL A 50 0.11 12.32 -10.34
C VAL A 50 0.72 12.51 -8.95
N GLY A 51 -0.11 12.82 -7.96
CA GLY A 51 0.25 12.90 -6.56
C GLY A 51 0.39 11.50 -5.95
N ALA A 52 1.64 11.04 -5.86
CA ALA A 52 2.04 9.79 -5.22
C ALA A 52 2.94 10.05 -3.99
N ASP A 53 2.72 11.18 -3.30
CA ASP A 53 3.57 11.76 -2.25
C ASP A 53 3.24 11.26 -0.83
N GLY A 54 2.53 10.13 -0.72
CA GLY A 54 2.37 9.38 0.53
C GLY A 54 1.35 9.95 1.51
N ILE A 55 1.36 9.43 2.74
CA ILE A 55 0.32 9.72 3.75
C ILE A 55 0.21 11.20 4.11
N ASP A 56 1.32 11.94 4.14
CA ASP A 56 1.37 13.38 4.43
C ASP A 56 1.28 14.25 3.16
N SER A 57 0.60 13.73 2.13
CA SER A 57 0.49 14.35 0.81
C SER A 57 0.16 15.85 0.85
N ALA A 58 1.10 16.65 0.34
CA ALA A 58 0.92 18.07 0.09
C ALA A 58 0.00 18.30 -1.11
N VAL A 59 0.04 17.39 -2.09
CA VAL A 59 -0.85 17.43 -3.26
C VAL A 59 -2.31 17.28 -2.80
N ARG A 60 -2.61 16.29 -1.95
CA ARG A 60 -3.96 16.11 -1.38
C ARG A 60 -4.42 17.37 -0.63
N ALA A 61 -3.55 17.97 0.19
CA ALA A 61 -3.88 19.18 0.94
C ALA A 61 -4.19 20.37 0.00
N ALA A 62 -3.48 20.49 -1.12
CA ALA A 62 -3.74 21.52 -2.13
C ALA A 62 -5.08 21.27 -2.87
N LEU A 63 -5.40 20.02 -3.22
CA LEU A 63 -6.64 19.71 -3.93
C LEU A 63 -7.89 19.80 -3.03
N PHE A 64 -7.76 19.40 -1.76
CA PHE A 64 -8.87 19.26 -0.81
C PHE A 64 -8.53 19.90 0.55
N PRO A 65 -8.41 21.24 0.63
CA PRO A 65 -7.96 21.93 1.85
C PRO A 65 -8.91 21.79 3.04
N ALA A 66 -10.20 21.51 2.78
CA ALA A 66 -11.20 21.27 3.82
C ALA A 66 -11.17 19.82 4.37
N HIS A 67 -10.36 18.92 3.79
CA HIS A 67 -10.29 17.55 4.25
C HIS A 67 -9.51 17.46 5.57
N PRO A 68 -9.99 16.72 6.60
CA PRO A 68 -9.37 16.68 7.93
C PRO A 68 -8.00 16.00 7.98
N GLY A 69 -7.60 15.31 6.90
CA GLY A 69 -6.33 14.61 6.79
C GLY A 69 -6.31 13.25 7.50
N PRO A 70 -5.13 12.60 7.57
CA PRO A 70 -4.98 11.31 8.22
C PRO A 70 -5.07 11.45 9.75
N VAL A 71 -5.71 10.48 10.39
CA VAL A 71 -5.85 10.42 11.86
C VAL A 71 -5.07 9.25 12.44
N TYR A 72 -4.64 9.37 13.69
CA TYR A 72 -3.97 8.30 14.41
C TYR A 72 -4.91 7.10 14.63
N ALA A 73 -4.44 5.90 14.28
CA ALA A 73 -5.21 4.67 14.37
C ALA A 73 -5.27 4.09 15.80
N GLY A 74 -4.56 4.72 16.76
CA GLY A 74 -4.57 4.32 18.17
C GLY A 74 -3.52 3.27 18.55
N PHE A 75 -2.54 3.02 17.69
CA PHE A 75 -1.44 2.09 17.93
C PHE A 75 -0.16 2.44 17.18
N THR A 76 0.96 2.02 17.75
CA THR A 76 2.30 2.12 17.18
C THR A 76 2.67 0.77 16.55
N ALA A 77 3.44 0.80 15.47
CA ALA A 77 4.03 -0.37 14.84
C ALA A 77 5.56 -0.31 14.91
N TRP A 78 6.16 -1.47 15.20
CA TRP A 78 7.59 -1.72 15.05
C TRP A 78 7.84 -2.71 13.92
N ARG A 79 8.95 -2.54 13.22
CA ARG A 79 9.37 -3.42 12.12
C ARG A 79 10.88 -3.56 12.11
N PHE A 80 11.36 -4.74 11.78
CA PHE A 80 12.78 -4.98 11.59
C PHE A 80 13.01 -6.20 10.70
N VAL A 81 14.23 -6.31 10.19
CA VAL A 81 14.70 -7.46 9.40
C VAL A 81 15.98 -7.98 10.04
N ILE A 82 16.04 -9.28 10.29
CA ILE A 82 17.21 -9.96 10.88
C ILE A 82 17.59 -11.20 10.05
N PRO A 83 18.82 -11.72 10.18
CA PRO A 83 19.13 -13.07 9.71
C PRO A 83 18.15 -14.09 10.29
N ALA A 84 17.85 -15.16 9.55
CA ALA A 84 17.03 -16.23 10.12
C ALA A 84 17.73 -16.84 11.34
N PRO A 85 16.99 -17.10 12.43
CA PRO A 85 17.52 -17.88 13.54
C PRO A 85 17.80 -19.31 13.10
N ASP A 86 18.71 -20.00 13.80
CA ASP A 86 19.07 -21.39 13.50
C ASP A 86 17.87 -22.35 13.58
N ARG A 87 16.87 -22.00 14.39
CA ARG A 87 15.65 -22.77 14.56
C ARG A 87 14.61 -22.38 13.50
N PRO A 88 14.14 -23.32 12.66
CA PRO A 88 13.08 -23.04 11.71
C PRO A 88 11.75 -22.76 12.42
N PHE A 89 10.96 -21.86 11.86
CA PHE A 89 9.61 -21.55 12.32
C PHE A 89 8.68 -21.29 11.14
N ALA A 90 7.39 -21.57 11.30
CA ALA A 90 6.39 -21.27 10.30
C ALA A 90 6.03 -19.77 10.33
N PRO A 91 5.75 -19.14 9.17
CA PRO A 91 5.21 -17.79 9.15
C PRO A 91 3.93 -17.74 9.99
N HIS A 92 3.82 -16.76 10.88
CA HIS A 92 2.71 -16.68 11.81
C HIS A 92 2.40 -15.23 12.18
N GLU A 93 1.19 -15.04 12.67
CA GLU A 93 0.75 -13.84 13.36
C GLU A 93 0.10 -14.25 14.68
N THR A 94 0.47 -13.59 15.77
CA THR A 94 0.01 -13.84 17.13
C THR A 94 -0.70 -12.61 17.65
N TRP A 95 -1.91 -12.80 18.19
CA TRP A 95 -2.73 -11.72 18.74
C TRP A 95 -2.81 -11.82 20.25
N GLY A 96 -2.34 -10.78 20.94
CA GLY A 96 -2.40 -10.68 22.40
C GLY A 96 -3.43 -9.66 22.88
N ARG A 97 -3.29 -9.26 24.13
CA ARG A 97 -4.02 -8.13 24.71
C ARG A 97 -3.43 -6.83 24.19
N GLY A 98 -4.16 -6.13 23.33
CA GLY A 98 -3.77 -4.80 22.84
C GLY A 98 -2.52 -4.77 21.95
N GLY A 99 -2.09 -5.91 21.42
CA GLY A 99 -0.93 -5.99 20.55
C GLY A 99 -0.93 -7.21 19.64
N VAL A 100 -0.13 -7.12 18.58
CA VAL A 100 0.03 -8.14 17.54
C VAL A 100 1.52 -8.33 17.29
N TRP A 101 1.92 -9.56 17.00
CA TRP A 101 3.23 -9.90 16.50
C TRP A 101 3.08 -10.69 15.21
N GLY A 102 3.86 -10.39 14.18
CA GLY A 102 3.91 -11.19 12.96
C GLY A 102 5.34 -11.43 12.51
N THR A 103 5.59 -12.59 11.93
CA THR A 103 6.92 -12.97 11.42
C THR A 103 6.80 -13.74 10.13
N HIS A 104 7.59 -13.32 9.13
CA HIS A 104 7.62 -13.92 7.80
C HIS A 104 9.06 -14.17 7.33
N PRO A 105 9.39 -15.39 6.88
CA PRO A 105 10.65 -15.63 6.20
C PRO A 105 10.68 -14.91 4.85
N LEU A 106 11.83 -14.35 4.51
CA LEU A 106 12.11 -13.73 3.23
C LEU A 106 12.86 -14.71 2.33
N LYS A 107 12.76 -14.52 1.01
CA LYS A 107 13.39 -15.40 0.01
C LYS A 107 14.92 -15.44 0.08
N ASP A 108 15.53 -14.44 0.68
CA ASP A 108 16.99 -14.30 0.84
C ASP A 108 17.50 -14.88 2.16
N GLY A 109 16.69 -15.68 2.86
CA GLY A 109 17.07 -16.33 4.11
C GLY A 109 17.02 -15.41 5.33
N ARG A 110 16.56 -14.16 5.19
CA ARG A 110 16.29 -13.26 6.32
C ARG A 110 14.86 -13.43 6.83
N VAL A 111 14.57 -12.79 7.94
CA VAL A 111 13.24 -12.75 8.57
C VAL A 111 12.78 -11.31 8.67
N TYR A 112 11.55 -11.05 8.24
CA TYR A 112 10.84 -9.82 8.52
C TYR A 112 9.90 -10.03 9.70
N ALA A 113 10.04 -9.21 10.73
CA ALA A 113 9.13 -9.20 11.88
C ALA A 113 8.46 -7.83 12.01
N TYR A 114 7.22 -7.85 12.46
CA TYR A 114 6.51 -6.65 12.88
C TYR A 114 5.79 -6.89 14.19
N ALA A 115 5.68 -5.84 14.98
CA ALA A 115 4.89 -5.82 16.19
C ALA A 115 4.01 -4.58 16.19
N THR A 116 2.84 -4.65 16.81
CA THR A 116 1.99 -3.49 17.04
C THR A 116 1.47 -3.48 18.45
N ALA A 117 1.31 -2.30 19.04
CA ALA A 117 0.69 -2.18 20.35
C ALA A 117 -0.03 -0.85 20.52
N ARG A 118 -1.11 -0.86 21.32
CA ARG A 118 -1.80 0.38 21.71
C ARG A 118 -0.88 1.25 22.55
N LEU A 119 -0.62 2.45 22.03
CA LEU A 119 0.25 3.46 22.61
C LEU A 119 -0.32 4.85 22.29
N PRO A 120 -0.03 5.89 23.10
CA PRO A 120 -0.23 7.27 22.69
C PRO A 120 0.60 7.61 21.45
N GLU A 121 0.08 8.49 20.59
CA GLU A 121 0.80 8.99 19.42
C GLU A 121 2.03 9.81 19.84
N GLY A 122 3.10 9.76 19.05
CA GLY A 122 4.29 10.61 19.22
C GLY A 122 5.22 10.20 20.36
N GLY A 123 4.85 9.21 21.18
CA GLY A 123 5.70 8.69 22.24
C GLY A 123 6.99 8.05 21.71
N ARG A 124 8.03 8.00 22.54
CA ARG A 124 9.24 7.21 22.29
C ARG A 124 9.56 6.42 23.55
N ALA A 125 10.16 5.25 23.37
CA ALA A 125 10.69 4.51 24.49
C ALA A 125 11.85 5.30 25.15
N PRO A 126 11.94 5.35 26.49
CA PRO A 126 12.99 6.12 27.17
C PRO A 126 14.40 5.58 26.91
N ASP A 127 14.53 4.25 26.85
CA ASP A 127 15.85 3.60 26.68
C ASP A 127 16.10 3.24 25.20
N SER A 128 15.17 2.51 24.61
CA SER A 128 15.16 2.16 23.18
C SER A 128 13.87 1.48 22.78
N GLU A 129 13.57 1.49 21.48
CA GLU A 129 12.42 0.77 20.93
C GLU A 129 12.57 -0.76 21.07
N LYS A 130 13.81 -1.28 21.03
CA LYS A 130 14.10 -2.68 21.35
C LYS A 130 13.73 -3.02 22.80
N ALA A 131 14.04 -2.14 23.76
CA ALA A 131 13.66 -2.34 25.16
C ALA A 131 12.14 -2.32 25.35
N GLU A 132 11.42 -1.47 24.61
CA GLU A 132 9.95 -1.47 24.61
C GLU A 132 9.37 -2.75 24.02
N LEU A 133 9.96 -3.28 22.95
CA LEU A 133 9.58 -4.59 22.40
C LEU A 133 9.76 -5.69 23.45
N ARG A 134 10.90 -5.74 24.15
CA ARG A 134 11.11 -6.71 25.24
C ARG A 134 10.07 -6.56 26.34
N ARG A 135 9.81 -5.35 26.85
CA ARG A 135 8.80 -5.12 27.90
C ARG A 135 7.40 -5.64 27.53
N ARG A 136 7.05 -5.64 26.25
CA ARG A 136 5.71 -6.01 25.77
C ARG A 136 5.58 -7.47 25.35
N PHE A 137 6.66 -8.03 24.82
CA PHE A 137 6.62 -9.28 24.06
C PHE A 137 7.59 -10.35 24.57
N ALA A 138 8.39 -10.09 25.62
CA ALA A 138 9.34 -11.09 26.16
C ALA A 138 8.66 -12.33 26.77
N ASP A 139 7.44 -12.20 27.28
CA ASP A 139 6.68 -13.33 27.83
C ASP A 139 5.80 -14.02 26.77
N TRP A 140 5.93 -13.64 25.50
CA TRP A 140 5.20 -14.30 24.42
C TRP A 140 5.91 -15.58 23.98
N HIS A 141 5.17 -16.46 23.31
CA HIS A 141 5.68 -17.77 22.91
C HIS A 141 6.88 -17.68 21.95
N ASP A 142 7.70 -18.74 21.93
CA ASP A 142 8.77 -18.92 20.95
C ASP A 142 8.26 -18.75 19.51
N PRO A 143 9.04 -18.13 18.59
CA PRO A 143 10.40 -17.63 18.77
C PRO A 143 10.48 -16.13 19.13
N ILE A 144 9.37 -15.51 19.58
CA ILE A 144 9.27 -14.04 19.69
C ILE A 144 10.39 -13.41 20.54
N PRO A 145 10.71 -13.92 21.75
CA PRO A 145 11.77 -13.35 22.56
C PRO A 145 13.15 -13.40 21.86
N ASP A 146 13.47 -14.54 21.22
CA ASP A 146 14.74 -14.72 20.50
C ASP A 146 14.88 -13.76 19.31
N LEU A 147 13.79 -13.51 18.58
CA LEU A 147 13.78 -12.56 17.46
C LEU A 147 14.01 -11.12 17.94
N ILE A 148 13.44 -10.75 19.10
CA ILE A 148 13.71 -9.44 19.72
C ILE A 148 15.16 -9.37 20.17
N ASP A 149 15.71 -10.44 20.71
CA ASP A 149 17.08 -10.48 21.20
C ASP A 149 18.11 -10.30 20.06
N ALA A 150 17.83 -10.89 18.90
CA ALA A 150 18.69 -10.85 17.72
C ALA A 150 18.74 -9.50 16.99
N VAL A 151 17.69 -8.67 17.06
CA VAL A 151 17.67 -7.39 16.34
C VAL A 151 18.58 -6.34 17.00
N ARG A 152 19.35 -5.58 16.21
CA ARG A 152 20.11 -4.43 16.73
C ARG A 152 19.17 -3.29 17.06
N THR A 153 19.48 -2.51 18.09
CA THR A 153 18.60 -1.44 18.57
C THR A 153 18.26 -0.42 17.48
N GLU A 154 19.25 -0.07 16.67
CA GLU A 154 19.18 0.87 15.56
C GLU A 154 18.40 0.36 14.34
N ASP A 155 18.21 -0.97 14.23
CA ASP A 155 17.48 -1.59 13.12
C ASP A 155 15.96 -1.65 13.38
N VAL A 156 15.52 -1.29 14.59
CA VAL A 156 14.11 -1.28 14.98
C VAL A 156 13.45 0.00 14.47
N LEU A 157 12.67 -0.12 13.41
CA LEU A 157 11.84 0.97 12.90
C LEU A 157 10.59 1.10 13.76
N ARG A 158 10.28 2.31 14.25
CA ARG A 158 9.01 2.65 14.90
C ARG A 158 8.23 3.65 14.06
N ASN A 159 6.95 3.36 13.84
CA ASN A 159 6.01 4.28 13.20
C ASN A 159 4.67 4.29 13.93
N ASP A 160 4.14 5.48 14.21
CA ASP A 160 2.74 5.63 14.59
C ASP A 160 1.85 5.40 13.37
N VAL A 161 0.85 4.54 13.53
CA VAL A 161 -0.03 4.20 12.40
C VAL A 161 -1.11 5.26 12.28
N ARG A 162 -1.16 5.90 11.12
CA ARG A 162 -2.20 6.85 10.74
C ARG A 162 -2.95 6.35 9.50
N HIS A 163 -4.19 6.79 9.31
CA HIS A 163 -5.03 6.40 8.17
C HIS A 163 -6.07 7.47 7.80
N LEU A 164 -6.60 7.40 6.58
CA LEU A 164 -7.64 8.28 6.05
C LEU A 164 -9.03 7.65 6.19
N THR A 165 -9.61 7.65 7.40
CA THR A 165 -10.95 7.08 7.63
C THR A 165 -12.08 7.87 6.98
N THR A 166 -11.86 9.17 6.78
CA THR A 166 -12.74 10.03 5.97
C THR A 166 -12.28 9.88 4.52
N PRO A 167 -13.14 9.38 3.61
CA PRO A 167 -12.77 9.27 2.20
C PRO A 167 -12.70 10.66 1.55
N LEU A 168 -11.81 10.81 0.57
CA LEU A 168 -11.81 11.98 -0.30
C LEU A 168 -13.06 12.00 -1.19
N PRO A 169 -13.56 13.20 -1.56
CA PRO A 169 -14.72 13.30 -2.46
C PRO A 169 -14.40 12.79 -3.87
N ALA A 170 -13.14 12.89 -4.30
CA ALA A 170 -12.62 12.35 -5.55
C ALA A 170 -11.11 12.10 -5.42
N TYR A 171 -10.54 11.27 -6.29
CA TYR A 171 -9.08 11.09 -6.43
C TYR A 171 -8.50 11.93 -7.56
N HIS A 172 -9.22 12.95 -8.00
CA HIS A 172 -8.73 13.92 -8.97
C HIS A 172 -9.34 15.29 -8.71
N ARG A 173 -8.67 16.32 -9.22
CA ARG A 173 -9.22 17.66 -9.39
C ARG A 173 -8.38 18.40 -10.44
N GLY A 174 -9.03 19.07 -11.39
CA GLY A 174 -8.33 19.66 -12.53
C GLY A 174 -7.59 18.57 -13.31
N ARG A 175 -6.30 18.80 -13.57
CA ARG A 175 -5.39 17.88 -14.25
C ARG A 175 -4.51 17.08 -13.27
N VAL A 176 -4.97 16.89 -12.03
CA VAL A 176 -4.22 16.18 -11.00
C VAL A 176 -4.97 14.94 -10.54
N ALA A 177 -4.27 13.81 -10.45
CA ALA A 177 -4.74 12.56 -9.86
C ALA A 177 -3.99 12.25 -8.56
N LEU A 178 -4.64 11.61 -7.59
CA LEU A 178 -4.00 11.06 -6.38
C LEU A 178 -4.00 9.53 -6.46
N ILE A 179 -2.88 8.91 -6.09
CA ILE A 179 -2.73 7.44 -5.99
C ILE A 179 -2.10 7.02 -4.66
N GLY A 180 -2.29 5.77 -4.27
CA GLY A 180 -1.65 5.19 -3.08
C GLY A 180 -2.02 5.91 -1.79
N ASP A 181 -1.07 5.99 -0.86
CA ASP A 181 -1.30 6.59 0.46
C ASP A 181 -1.71 8.08 0.41
N ALA A 182 -1.40 8.79 -0.67
CA ALA A 182 -1.88 10.16 -0.88
C ALA A 182 -3.41 10.21 -0.99
N ALA A 183 -4.02 9.18 -1.57
CA ALA A 183 -5.46 9.06 -1.78
C ALA A 183 -6.17 8.24 -0.67
N HIS A 184 -5.56 7.19 -0.15
CA HIS A 184 -6.23 6.20 0.72
C HIS A 184 -5.32 5.49 1.73
N ALA A 185 -4.40 6.23 2.36
CA ALA A 185 -3.61 5.71 3.47
C ALA A 185 -4.46 4.89 4.47
N MET A 186 -3.99 3.69 4.78
CA MET A 186 -4.75 2.71 5.57
C MET A 186 -3.88 2.07 6.66
N ALA A 187 -4.54 1.53 7.68
CA ALA A 187 -3.86 0.68 8.66
C ALA A 187 -3.30 -0.57 7.95
N PRO A 188 -2.10 -1.07 8.33
CA PRO A 188 -1.46 -2.18 7.64
C PRO A 188 -2.12 -3.55 7.91
N SER A 189 -3.19 -3.60 8.71
CA SER A 189 -3.82 -4.83 9.23
C SER A 189 -4.39 -5.80 8.16
N LEU A 190 -4.45 -5.39 6.89
CA LEU A 190 -4.82 -6.27 5.76
C LEU A 190 -3.71 -6.42 4.72
N GLY A 191 -2.55 -5.78 4.92
CA GLY A 191 -1.44 -5.81 3.95
C GLY A 191 -1.76 -5.21 2.57
N GLN A 192 -2.77 -4.34 2.46
CA GLN A 192 -3.31 -3.91 1.16
C GLN A 192 -2.78 -2.58 0.60
N GLY A 193 -2.10 -1.73 1.40
CA GLY A 193 -1.71 -0.38 0.94
C GLY A 193 -0.92 -0.38 -0.37
N GLY A 194 0.14 -1.19 -0.44
CA GLY A 194 0.96 -1.33 -1.65
C GLY A 194 0.19 -1.93 -2.84
N ASN A 195 -0.65 -2.93 -2.59
CA ASN A 195 -1.47 -3.54 -3.65
C ASN A 195 -2.45 -2.52 -4.24
N GLN A 196 -3.09 -1.72 -3.40
CA GLN A 196 -4.02 -0.69 -3.86
C GLN A 196 -3.31 0.42 -4.65
N ALA A 197 -2.08 0.80 -4.29
CA ALA A 197 -1.29 1.73 -5.08
C ALA A 197 -0.96 1.18 -6.49
N ILE A 198 -0.68 -0.12 -6.60
CA ILE A 198 -0.47 -0.79 -7.89
C ILE A 198 -1.78 -0.85 -8.69
N GLU A 199 -2.90 -1.22 -8.06
CA GLU A 199 -4.22 -1.19 -8.70
C GLU A 199 -4.58 0.21 -9.20
N ASP A 200 -4.29 1.26 -8.43
CA ASP A 200 -4.52 2.65 -8.86
C ASP A 200 -3.72 2.98 -10.12
N ALA A 201 -2.44 2.64 -10.15
CA ALA A 201 -1.59 2.90 -11.31
C ALA A 201 -2.13 2.21 -12.57
N VAL A 202 -2.58 0.96 -12.46
CA VAL A 202 -3.18 0.21 -13.56
C VAL A 202 -4.51 0.84 -14.02
N VAL A 203 -5.39 1.21 -13.09
CA VAL A 203 -6.71 1.77 -13.40
C VAL A 203 -6.58 3.20 -13.96
N LEU A 204 -5.65 4.00 -13.44
CA LEU A 204 -5.36 5.32 -13.97
C LEU A 204 -4.84 5.25 -15.40
N ALA A 205 -3.87 4.36 -15.66
CA ALA A 205 -3.34 4.13 -17.01
C ALA A 205 -4.40 3.64 -18.00
N HIS A 206 -5.37 2.85 -17.52
CA HIS A 206 -6.50 2.38 -18.33
C HIS A 206 -7.47 3.50 -18.72
N HIS A 207 -7.83 4.38 -17.78
CA HIS A 207 -8.80 5.45 -18.04
C HIS A 207 -8.19 6.71 -18.66
N VAL A 208 -6.87 6.88 -18.56
CA VAL A 208 -6.14 8.04 -19.12
C VAL A 208 -5.06 7.58 -20.11
N PRO A 209 -5.43 6.89 -21.21
CA PRO A 209 -4.47 6.60 -22.26
C PRO A 209 -4.10 7.89 -23.01
N ARG A 210 -2.99 7.87 -23.74
CA ARG A 210 -2.56 9.01 -24.56
C ARG A 210 -3.67 9.39 -25.55
N GLY A 211 -3.99 10.68 -25.61
CA GLY A 211 -5.00 11.23 -26.51
C GLY A 211 -6.46 11.08 -26.04
N ALA A 212 -6.72 10.50 -24.86
CA ALA A 212 -8.06 10.47 -24.29
C ALA A 212 -8.47 11.85 -23.74
N ASP A 213 -9.79 12.03 -23.57
CA ASP A 213 -10.34 13.10 -22.75
C ASP A 213 -9.89 12.90 -21.29
N LEU A 214 -8.94 13.73 -20.87
CA LEU A 214 -8.35 13.67 -19.54
C LEU A 214 -9.40 13.90 -18.43
N GLY A 215 -10.33 14.83 -18.64
CA GLY A 215 -11.35 15.15 -17.65
C GLY A 215 -12.28 13.95 -17.41
N ALA A 216 -12.80 13.38 -18.50
CA ALA A 216 -13.63 12.18 -18.43
C ALA A 216 -12.86 10.97 -17.87
N GLY A 217 -11.60 10.80 -18.27
CA GLY A 217 -10.73 9.71 -17.79
C GLY A 217 -10.44 9.78 -16.29
N LEU A 218 -10.09 10.96 -15.77
CA LEU A 218 -9.85 11.16 -14.34
C LEU A 218 -11.11 10.98 -13.49
N ALA A 219 -12.26 11.39 -14.00
CA ALA A 219 -13.55 11.15 -13.38
C ALA A 219 -13.87 9.64 -13.30
N ALA A 220 -13.65 8.90 -14.40
CA ALA A 220 -13.83 7.45 -14.43
C ALA A 220 -12.87 6.73 -13.48
N TYR A 221 -11.60 7.13 -13.44
CA TYR A 221 -10.61 6.64 -12.47
C TYR A 221 -11.10 6.82 -11.02
N SER A 222 -11.59 8.02 -10.68
CA SER A 222 -12.10 8.28 -9.33
C SER A 222 -13.33 7.47 -8.99
N ALA A 223 -14.27 7.35 -9.93
CA ALA A 223 -15.47 6.53 -9.76
C ALA A 223 -15.14 5.04 -9.53
N ALA A 224 -14.11 4.52 -10.18
CA ALA A 224 -13.67 3.14 -10.02
C ALA A 224 -12.91 2.90 -8.69
N ARG A 225 -12.07 3.86 -8.27
CA ARG A 225 -11.14 3.64 -7.16
C ARG A 225 -11.68 4.06 -5.80
N VAL A 226 -12.35 5.21 -5.69
CA VAL A 226 -12.82 5.75 -4.40
C VAL A 226 -13.67 4.74 -3.61
N PRO A 227 -14.68 4.06 -4.18
CA PRO A 227 -15.49 3.10 -3.42
C PRO A 227 -14.68 1.90 -2.93
N ARG A 228 -13.82 1.34 -3.80
CA ARG A 228 -13.04 0.13 -3.51
C ARG A 228 -12.02 0.37 -2.40
N THR A 229 -11.24 1.42 -2.50
CA THR A 229 -10.21 1.75 -1.50
C THR A 229 -10.85 2.20 -0.19
N THR A 230 -11.97 2.94 -0.22
CA THR A 230 -12.73 3.31 0.98
C THR A 230 -13.20 2.09 1.75
N GLU A 231 -13.70 1.07 1.05
CA GLU A 231 -14.09 -0.18 1.69
C GLU A 231 -12.90 -0.88 2.36
N ILE A 232 -11.76 -0.97 1.67
CA ILE A 232 -10.55 -1.61 2.18
C ILE A 232 -10.00 -0.86 3.40
N VAL A 233 -9.96 0.48 3.37
CA VAL A 233 -9.57 1.31 4.52
C VAL A 233 -10.46 1.04 5.73
N ARG A 234 -11.78 0.97 5.54
CA ARG A 234 -12.74 0.68 6.60
C ARG A 234 -12.56 -0.72 7.16
N ARG A 235 -12.36 -1.73 6.31
CA ARG A 235 -12.08 -3.11 6.73
C ARG A 235 -10.76 -3.19 7.50
N ALA A 236 -9.72 -2.53 7.04
CA ALA A 236 -8.43 -2.46 7.73
C ALA A 236 -8.56 -1.80 9.11
N ALA A 237 -9.32 -0.71 9.23
CA ALA A 237 -9.60 -0.07 10.51
C ALA A 237 -10.38 -0.98 11.48
N ARG A 238 -11.34 -1.76 10.97
CA ARG A 238 -12.08 -2.76 11.79
C ARG A 238 -11.17 -3.89 12.25
N ALA A 239 -10.33 -4.43 11.37
CA ALA A 239 -9.34 -5.45 11.71
C ALA A 239 -8.35 -4.93 12.76
N ALA A 240 -7.87 -3.70 12.61
CA ALA A 240 -7.02 -3.05 13.61
C ALA A 240 -7.69 -2.97 14.99
N ARG A 241 -8.98 -2.56 15.05
CA ARG A 241 -9.73 -2.51 16.31
C ARG A 241 -9.88 -3.89 16.96
N LEU A 242 -10.17 -4.93 16.17
CA LEU A 242 -10.35 -6.30 16.65
C LEU A 242 -9.05 -6.88 17.22
N THR A 243 -7.94 -6.69 16.50
CA THR A 243 -6.62 -7.20 16.88
C THR A 243 -6.06 -6.50 18.12
N HIS A 244 -6.45 -5.25 18.36
CA HIS A 244 -5.96 -4.44 19.48
C HIS A 244 -6.93 -4.34 20.68
N LEU A 245 -7.89 -5.26 20.81
CA LEU A 245 -8.76 -5.29 21.99
C LEU A 245 -7.96 -5.45 23.29
N THR A 246 -8.34 -4.71 24.32
CA THR A 246 -7.71 -4.75 25.65
C THR A 246 -8.61 -5.31 26.74
N SER A 247 -9.93 -5.34 26.52
CA SER A 247 -10.92 -5.86 27.48
C SER A 247 -10.92 -7.38 27.49
N GLY A 248 -10.75 -7.99 28.67
CA GLY A 248 -10.66 -9.45 28.84
C GLY A 248 -11.84 -10.22 28.23
N PRO A 249 -13.10 -9.86 28.56
CA PRO A 249 -14.27 -10.52 27.96
C PRO A 249 -14.31 -10.44 26.43
N LEU A 250 -14.00 -9.26 25.86
CA LEU A 250 -14.00 -9.08 24.40
C LEU A 250 -12.88 -9.87 23.71
N ILE A 251 -11.72 -10.00 24.36
CA ILE A 251 -10.63 -10.86 23.90
C ILE A 251 -11.08 -12.32 23.89
N GLY A 252 -11.74 -12.80 24.95
CA GLY A 252 -12.27 -14.17 25.00
C GLY A 252 -13.25 -14.46 23.86
N VAL A 253 -14.14 -13.52 23.54
CA VAL A 253 -15.06 -13.63 22.38
C VAL A 253 -14.29 -13.67 21.06
N ARG A 254 -13.33 -12.76 20.87
CA ARG A 254 -12.47 -12.72 19.67
C ARG A 254 -11.76 -14.06 19.47
N ASP A 255 -11.12 -14.57 20.51
CA ASP A 255 -10.29 -15.78 20.43
C ASP A 255 -11.14 -17.02 20.17
N ALA A 256 -12.33 -17.11 20.77
CA ALA A 256 -13.30 -18.17 20.49
C ALA A 256 -13.76 -18.14 19.02
N LEU A 257 -14.06 -16.95 18.48
CA LEU A 257 -14.45 -16.80 17.07
C LEU A 257 -13.31 -17.17 16.12
N VAL A 258 -12.10 -16.68 16.36
CA VAL A 258 -10.91 -16.99 15.54
C VAL A 258 -10.59 -18.49 15.60
N SER A 259 -10.61 -19.11 16.78
CA SER A 259 -10.43 -20.56 16.94
C SER A 259 -11.51 -21.35 16.22
N THR A 260 -12.75 -20.87 16.20
CA THR A 260 -13.84 -21.55 15.49
C THR A 260 -13.65 -21.45 13.99
N VAL A 261 -13.35 -20.26 13.47
CA VAL A 261 -13.10 -20.01 12.04
C VAL A 261 -11.93 -20.82 11.51
N THR A 262 -10.82 -20.88 12.25
CA THR A 262 -9.64 -21.66 11.86
C THR A 262 -9.93 -23.18 11.83
N ARG A 263 -10.79 -23.68 12.72
CA ARG A 263 -11.25 -25.09 12.70
C ARG A 263 -12.18 -25.41 11.53
N LEU A 264 -12.90 -24.42 11.00
CA LEU A 264 -13.74 -24.58 9.80
C LEU A 264 -12.91 -24.65 8.50
N GLY A 265 -11.59 -24.51 8.58
CA GLY A 265 -10.65 -24.73 7.49
C GLY A 265 -10.20 -23.45 6.76
N PRO A 266 -9.10 -23.54 5.99
CA PRO A 266 -8.49 -22.39 5.31
C PRO A 266 -9.42 -21.70 4.31
N ASP A 267 -10.35 -22.44 3.71
CA ASP A 267 -11.29 -21.90 2.72
C ASP A 267 -12.22 -20.83 3.29
N PHE A 268 -12.65 -20.95 4.56
CA PHE A 268 -13.53 -19.96 5.18
C PHE A 268 -12.76 -18.65 5.47
N VAL A 269 -11.50 -18.77 5.90
CA VAL A 269 -10.61 -17.63 6.06
C VAL A 269 -10.36 -16.96 4.70
N MET A 270 -10.04 -17.73 3.67
CA MET A 270 -9.80 -17.19 2.32
C MET A 270 -11.04 -16.52 1.71
N ARG A 271 -12.25 -17.06 1.93
CA ARG A 271 -13.50 -16.40 1.52
C ARG A 271 -13.70 -15.02 2.13
N SER A 272 -13.25 -14.81 3.37
CA SER A 272 -13.31 -13.48 4.00
C SER A 272 -12.37 -12.46 3.36
N PHE A 273 -11.34 -12.93 2.62
CA PHE A 273 -10.40 -12.13 1.83
C PHE A 273 -10.71 -12.13 0.33
N SER A 274 -11.67 -12.92 -0.17
CA SER A 274 -11.86 -13.14 -1.60
C SER A 274 -12.19 -11.85 -2.35
N SER A 275 -13.03 -10.97 -1.80
CA SER A 275 -13.34 -9.68 -2.44
C SER A 275 -12.13 -8.73 -2.57
N ILE A 276 -11.08 -8.97 -1.79
CA ILE A 276 -9.80 -8.24 -1.88
C ILE A 276 -8.90 -8.93 -2.92
N ALA A 277 -8.80 -10.26 -2.86
CA ALA A 277 -7.90 -11.07 -3.69
C ALA A 277 -8.40 -11.31 -5.13
N ASP A 278 -9.70 -11.23 -5.39
CA ASP A 278 -10.32 -11.55 -6.69
C ASP A 278 -10.35 -10.35 -7.66
N TRP A 279 -9.63 -9.28 -7.34
CA TRP A 279 -9.57 -8.13 -8.23
C TRP A 279 -8.96 -8.49 -9.57
N ARG A 280 -9.58 -7.98 -10.64
CA ARG A 280 -9.10 -8.12 -12.01
C ARG A 280 -8.85 -6.74 -12.60
N PRO A 281 -7.73 -6.57 -13.33
CA PRO A 281 -7.48 -5.32 -14.03
C PRO A 281 -8.60 -5.04 -15.04
N PRO A 282 -8.98 -3.77 -15.21
CA PRO A 282 -9.97 -3.39 -16.23
C PRO A 282 -9.48 -3.91 -17.59
N GLN A 283 -10.36 -4.65 -18.26
CA GLN A 283 -10.07 -5.16 -19.60
C GLN A 283 -10.22 -4.01 -20.60
N PRO A 284 -9.37 -3.91 -21.63
CA PRO A 284 -9.67 -3.05 -22.76
C PRO A 284 -11.08 -3.38 -23.27
N PRO A 285 -11.90 -2.39 -23.67
CA PRO A 285 -13.16 -2.70 -24.35
C PRO A 285 -12.82 -3.60 -25.54
N TYR A 286 -13.50 -4.75 -25.64
CA TYR A 286 -13.33 -5.70 -26.73
C TYR A 286 -13.74 -5.01 -28.04
N ALA A 287 -12.77 -4.40 -28.72
CA ALA A 287 -12.87 -3.87 -30.08
C ALA A 287 -11.48 -3.81 -30.73
N ALA A 288 -11.24 -4.81 -31.57
CA ALA A 288 -10.35 -4.88 -32.74
C ALA A 288 -8.95 -4.24 -32.68
N GLY A 289 -7.93 -5.11 -32.74
CA GLY A 289 -6.54 -4.76 -33.06
C GLY A 289 -5.72 -5.95 -33.53
N THR A 290 -6.33 -6.97 -34.16
CA THR A 290 -5.56 -7.90 -34.99
C THR A 290 -5.24 -7.20 -36.29
N THR A 291 -4.12 -6.49 -36.30
CA THR A 291 -3.39 -6.22 -37.54
C THR A 291 -3.08 -7.57 -38.16
N THR A 292 -3.82 -7.93 -39.20
CA THR A 292 -3.50 -9.02 -40.10
C THR A 292 -2.10 -8.76 -40.64
N GLY A 293 -1.12 -9.48 -40.11
CA GLY A 293 0.17 -9.63 -40.76
C GLY A 293 -0.10 -10.28 -42.11
N ALA A 294 0.00 -9.47 -43.17
CA ALA A 294 0.06 -9.96 -44.52
C ALA A 294 1.29 -10.87 -44.63
N THR A 295 1.05 -12.18 -44.68
CA THR A 295 2.05 -13.14 -45.08
C THR A 295 2.37 -12.87 -46.54
N GLU A 296 3.53 -12.25 -46.79
CA GLU A 296 4.10 -12.13 -48.13
C GLU A 296 4.21 -13.52 -48.74
N ARG A 297 3.50 -13.71 -49.85
CA ARG A 297 3.66 -14.86 -50.73
C ARG A 297 5.04 -14.79 -51.34
N HIS A 298 5.94 -15.66 -50.90
CA HIS A 298 7.10 -16.00 -51.70
C HIS A 298 6.61 -16.79 -52.92
N GLN A 299 6.59 -16.13 -54.08
CA GLN A 299 6.52 -16.79 -55.38
C GLN A 299 7.76 -17.67 -55.54
N ALA A 300 7.59 -18.98 -55.46
CA ALA A 300 8.52 -19.93 -56.07
C ALA A 300 8.06 -20.17 -57.50
N GLY A 301 8.61 -19.37 -58.42
CA GLY A 301 8.55 -19.61 -59.86
C GLY A 301 9.72 -20.50 -60.28
N ASP A 302 9.36 -21.67 -60.78
CA ASP A 302 10.14 -22.69 -61.46
C ASP A 302 11.07 -22.14 -62.57
N SER A 303 12.32 -22.62 -62.64
CA SER A 303 13.02 -22.88 -63.91
C SER A 303 14.32 -23.71 -63.76
N ARG A 304 14.19 -25.00 -64.05
CA ARG A 304 15.09 -25.86 -64.88
C ARG A 304 16.61 -25.59 -64.91
N ARG A 305 17.40 -26.56 -64.46
CA ARG A 305 18.20 -27.50 -65.29
C ARG A 305 18.85 -28.57 -64.42
#